data_AF-A0A8T5LN22-F1
#
_entry.id   AF-A0A8T5LN22-F1
#
_cell.length_a   1.000
_cell.length_b   1.000
_cell.length_c   1.000
_cell.angle_alpha   90.00
_cell.angle_beta   90.00
_cell.angle_gamma   90.00
#
_symmetry.space_group_name_H-M   'P 1'
#
loop_
_entity.id
_entity.type
_entity.pdbx_description
1 polymer ?
#
loop_
_entity_poly.entity_id
_entity_poly.type
_entity_poly.pdbx_seq_one_letter_code
_entity_poly.pdbx_strand_id
1 'polypeptide(L)' 'TNTFSSLNDFIKHYNEKRLHMSLHYKTPKEVWDELVS' A
#
# COMPACT_ATOMS: atom_id res chain seq x y z
N THR A 1 -7.72 15.14 0.37
CA THR A 1 -7.37 14.52 -0.92
C THR A 1 -5.89 14.70 -1.13
N ASN A 2 -5.10 13.62 -0.99
CA ASN A 2 -3.68 13.69 -1.31
C ASN A 2 -3.55 13.86 -2.82
N THR A 3 -3.05 15.00 -3.26
CA THR A 3 -2.63 15.22 -4.64
C THR A 3 -1.32 14.49 -4.85
N PHE A 4 -1.31 13.48 -5.73
CA PHE A 4 -0.09 12.78 -6.13
C PHE A 4 0.57 13.54 -7.29
N SER A 5 1.89 13.74 -7.22
CA SER A 5 2.65 14.44 -8.26
C SER A 5 2.93 13.54 -9.48
N SER A 6 2.82 12.22 -9.32
CA SER A 6 3.01 11.24 -10.38
C SER A 6 2.26 9.92 -10.10
N LEU A 7 2.11 9.08 -11.13
CA LEU A 7 1.58 7.72 -10.96
C LEU A 7 2.45 6.88 -10.01
N ASN A 8 3.77 7.09 -10.03
CA ASN A 8 4.68 6.39 -9.14
C ASN A 8 4.40 6.73 -7.66
N ASP A 9 4.10 7.99 -7.37
CA ASP A 9 3.74 8.41 -6.01
C ASP A 9 2.42 7.79 -5.56
N PHE A 10 1.45 7.68 -6.47
CA PHE A 10 0.19 7.00 -6.21
C PHE A 10 0.41 5.52 -5.91
N ILE A 11 1.17 4.82 -6.76
CA ILE A 11 1.47 3.38 -6.60
C ILE A 11 2.18 3.12 -5.28
N LYS A 12 3.18 3.94 -4.94
CA LYS A 12 3.91 3.83 -3.68
C LYS A 12 2.99 4.05 -2.49
N HIS A 13 2.15 5.07 -2.52
CA HIS A 13 1.18 5.31 -1.46
C HIS A 13 0.19 4.14 -1.32
N TYR A 14 -0.36 3.64 -2.42
CA TYR A 14 -1.33 2.56 -2.42
C TYR A 14 -0.76 1.26 -1.84
N ASN A 15 0.48 0.91 -2.23
CA ASN A 15 1.12 -0.35 -1.86
C ASN A 15 1.85 -0.32 -0.51
N GLU A 16 2.36 0.83 -0.09
CA GLU A 16 3.23 0.91 1.10
C GLU A 16 2.67 1.75 2.25
N LYS A 17 1.62 2.54 2.02
CA LYS A 17 1.12 3.52 3.00
C LYS A 17 -0.38 3.42 3.28
N ARG A 18 -1.17 2.99 2.30
CA ARG A 18 -2.62 2.87 2.43
C ARG A 18 -2.98 1.51 3.02
N LEU A 19 -3.72 1.53 4.13
CA LEU A 19 -4.33 0.35 4.71
C LEU A 19 -5.57 -0.03 3.91
N HIS A 20 -5.77 -1.34 3.71
CA HIS A 20 -6.92 -1.87 3.00
C HIS A 20 -7.75 -2.75 3.93
N MET A 21 -9.05 -2.47 4.03
CA MET A 21 -9.96 -3.24 4.88
C MET A 21 -10.04 -4.71 4.44
N SER A 22 -9.97 -4.97 3.13
CA SER A 22 -9.92 -6.32 2.56
C SER A 22 -8.64 -7.08 2.89
N LEU A 23 -7.58 -6.39 3.31
CA LEU A 23 -6.31 -6.96 3.75
C LEU A 23 -6.19 -6.93 5.28
N HIS A 24 -7.30 -6.99 6.01
CA HIS A 24 -7.33 -6.92 7.48
C HIS A 24 -6.64 -5.68 8.05
N TYR A 25 -6.83 -4.52 7.40
CA TYR A 25 -6.17 -3.27 7.77
C TYR A 25 -4.63 -3.31 7.67
N LYS A 26 -4.10 -4.07 6.71
CA LYS A 26 -2.68 -4.05 6.32
C LYS A 26 -2.48 -3.40 4.96
N THR A 27 -1.23 -3.05 4.67
CA THR A 27 -0.75 -2.65 3.35
C THR A 27 -0.43 -3.87 2.49
N PRO A 28 -0.49 -3.77 1.15
CA PRO A 28 -0.04 -4.83 0.25
C PRO A 28 1.41 -5.26 0.52
N LYS A 29 2.28 -4.31 0.89
CA LYS A 29 3.66 -4.60 1.27
C LYS A 29 3.77 -5.48 2.51
N GLU A 30 3.04 -5.16 3.58
CA GLU A 30 3.06 -5.98 4.81
C GLU A 30 2.56 -7.40 4.54
N VAL A 31 1.50 -7.55 3.74
CA VAL A 31 1.01 -8.88 3.35
C VAL A 31 2.06 -9.64 2.53
N TRP A 32 2.76 -8.96 1.62
CA TRP A 32 3.83 -9.59 0.85
C TRP A 32 5.00 -10.03 1.75
N ASP A 33 5.45 -9.14 2.64
CA ASP A 33 6.55 -9.40 3.56
C ASP A 33 6.24 -10.60 4.49
N GLU A 34 4.97 -10.77 4.89
CA GLU A 34 4.50 -11.94 5.65
C GLU A 34 4.54 -13.26 4.85
N LEU A 35 4.32 -13.21 3.53
CA LEU A 35 4.29 -14.40 2.67
C LEU A 35 5.67 -14.89 2.26
N VAL A 36 6.66 -13.99 2.21
CA VAL A 36 8.04 -14.32 1.79
C VAL A 36 9.01 -14.48 2.96
N SER A 37 8.54 -14.31 4.20
CA SER A 37 9.30 -14.56 5.43
C SER A 37 9.35 -16.03 5.82
#